data_AF-A0A6T8UN69-F1
#
_entry.id   AF-A0A6T8UN69-F1
#
_cell.length_a   1.000
_cell.length_b   1.000
_cell.length_c   1.000
_cell.angle_alpha   90.00
_cell.angle_beta   90.00
_cell.angle_gamma   90.00
#
_symmetry.space_group_name_H-M   'P 1'
#
loop_
_entity.id
_entity.type
_entity.pdbx_description
1 polymer ?
#
loop_
_entity_poly.entity_id
_entity_poly.type
_entity_poly.pdbx_seq_one_letter_code
_entity_poly.pdbx_strand_id
1 'polypeptide(L)'
;RALDAAEAAVQGIDRYLACGLDQQKLQELWQKQVRAEEHADEVLLEAWAATVAAQERLMMSVEQGLVDRVVETSPLDPEFAKDLHCEGLSLLATKAHGAGVKSVDRSLWGLVEQLLALEKIARFQERQLRSKQLKGVTQVPVDGAVTALYRAAAGAANPADPSGLALAADALDALGPTACPAPAGCKGMRLANASFGAWVSEDPGELLRGSDLKDVVTPCTGHGSMKDLLSLVKAWDDGLISAEEVRQMHHIDKDAHSCDEQCRSQLTIHLASQRSIIAEAMLKLR
;
A
#
# COMPACT_ATOMS: atom_id res chain seq x y z
N ARG A 1 5.61 33.61 10.17
CA ARG A 1 6.65 34.34 10.93
C ARG A 1 7.05 35.65 10.24
N ALA A 2 7.69 35.64 9.06
CA ALA A 2 8.02 36.88 8.35
C ALA A 2 6.76 37.65 7.91
N LEU A 3 5.76 36.94 7.36
CA LEU A 3 4.43 37.50 7.07
C LEU A 3 3.76 38.09 8.32
N ASP A 4 3.68 37.33 9.41
CA ASP A 4 3.12 37.82 10.68
C ASP A 4 3.85 39.05 11.23
N ALA A 5 5.18 39.13 11.04
CA ALA A 5 5.98 40.29 11.45
C ALA A 5 5.68 41.52 10.58
N ALA A 6 5.46 41.34 9.28
CA ALA A 6 5.03 42.41 8.38
C ALA A 6 3.61 42.88 8.73
N GLU A 7 2.66 41.97 8.99
CA GLU A 7 1.30 42.31 9.42
C GLU A 7 1.29 43.04 10.77
N ALA A 8 2.09 42.61 11.73
CA ALA A 8 2.20 43.26 13.03
C ALA A 8 2.76 44.68 12.91
N ALA A 9 3.66 44.93 11.96
CA ALA A 9 4.22 46.24 11.71
C ALA A 9 3.22 47.18 10.98
N VAL A 10 2.35 46.66 10.10
CA VAL A 10 1.20 47.42 9.53
C VAL A 10 0.28 47.90 10.66
N GLN A 11 -0.13 46.98 11.54
CA GLN A 11 -1.01 47.30 12.68
C GLN A 11 -0.38 48.32 13.63
N GLY A 12 0.96 48.34 13.73
CA GLY A 12 1.70 49.32 14.51
C GLY A 12 1.59 50.75 13.95
N ILE A 13 1.59 50.90 12.62
CA ILE A 13 1.43 52.19 11.95
C ILE A 13 -0.01 52.69 12.02
N ASP A 14 -1.00 51.82 11.81
CA ASP A 14 -2.43 52.17 11.88
C ASP A 14 -2.81 52.73 13.26
N ARG A 15 -2.22 52.18 14.33
CA ARG A 15 -2.40 52.69 15.70
C ARG A 15 -1.71 54.03 15.94
N TYR A 16 -0.63 54.32 15.20
CA TYR A 16 0.16 55.56 15.34
C TYR A 16 -0.49 56.75 14.65
N LEU A 17 -1.21 56.52 13.54
CA LEU A 17 -1.99 57.55 12.83
C LEU A 17 -3.13 58.15 13.68
N ALA A 18 -3.54 57.47 14.76
CA ALA A 18 -4.59 57.92 15.68
C ALA A 18 -4.10 58.87 16.80
N CYS A 19 -2.79 59.06 16.98
CA CYS A 19 -2.21 59.88 18.04
C CYS A 19 -1.21 60.88 17.45
N GLY A 20 -1.64 62.12 17.20
CA GLY A 20 -0.75 63.14 16.61
C GLY A 20 0.44 63.49 17.52
N LEU A 21 1.61 63.92 17.03
CA LEU A 21 2.29 63.75 15.74
C LEU A 21 3.79 63.95 16.09
N ASP A 22 4.62 62.93 15.93
CA ASP A 22 6.09 63.06 15.84
C ASP A 22 6.50 62.52 14.47
N GLN A 23 6.88 63.44 13.58
CA GLN A 23 7.14 63.17 12.18
C GLN A 23 8.38 62.26 12.00
N GLN A 24 9.37 62.40 12.88
CA GLN A 24 10.59 61.59 12.84
C GLN A 24 10.29 60.14 13.20
N LYS A 25 9.47 59.93 14.24
CA LYS A 25 9.06 58.60 14.68
C LYS A 25 8.10 57.91 13.70
N LEU A 26 7.26 58.67 13.00
CA LEU A 26 6.43 58.14 11.92
C LEU A 26 7.29 57.70 10.72
N GLN A 27 8.33 58.46 10.38
CA GLN A 27 9.28 58.10 9.33
C GLN A 27 10.08 56.83 9.67
N GLU A 28 10.52 56.68 10.92
CA GLU A 28 11.20 55.47 11.40
C GLU A 28 10.28 54.24 11.37
N LEU A 29 9.02 54.37 11.81
CA LEU A 29 8.03 53.29 11.76
C LEU A 29 7.72 52.89 10.32
N TRP A 30 7.56 53.87 9.43
CA TRP A 30 7.35 53.62 8.01
C TRP A 30 8.55 52.89 7.37
N GLN A 31 9.79 53.33 7.63
CA GLN A 31 10.98 52.64 7.12
C GLN A 31 11.09 51.21 7.66
N LYS A 32 10.75 50.99 8.94
CA LYS A 32 10.73 49.65 9.53
C LYS A 32 9.68 48.75 8.89
N GLN A 33 8.50 49.30 8.57
CA GLN A 33 7.45 48.59 7.87
C GLN A 33 7.88 48.19 6.47
N VAL A 34 8.39 49.13 5.69
CA VAL A 34 8.85 48.87 4.32
C VAL A 34 9.87 47.73 4.30
N ARG A 35 10.87 47.76 5.20
CA ARG A 35 11.86 46.69 5.31
C ARG A 35 11.26 45.35 5.73
N ALA A 36 10.29 45.35 6.64
CA ALA A 36 9.63 44.12 7.09
C ALA A 36 8.79 43.50 5.96
N GLU A 37 8.17 44.34 5.13
CA GLU A 37 7.39 43.93 3.97
C GLU A 37 8.29 43.40 2.85
N GLU A 38 9.35 44.12 2.49
CA GLU A 38 10.37 43.66 1.53
C GLU A 38 10.95 42.30 1.94
N HIS A 39 11.34 42.16 3.22
CA HIS A 39 11.86 40.90 3.73
C HIS A 39 10.82 39.76 3.69
N ALA A 40 9.55 40.06 3.97
CA ALA A 40 8.48 39.07 3.87
C ALA A 40 8.24 38.61 2.42
N ASP A 41 8.37 39.52 1.46
CA ASP A 41 8.24 39.22 0.03
C ASP A 41 9.38 38.34 -0.47
N GLU A 42 10.63 38.66 -0.10
CA GLU A 42 11.80 37.84 -0.39
C GLU A 42 11.66 36.41 0.15
N VAL A 43 11.32 36.28 1.44
CA VAL A 43 11.14 34.97 2.09
C VAL A 43 10.00 34.19 1.45
N LEU A 44 8.92 34.86 1.02
CA LEU A 44 7.81 34.21 0.35
C LEU A 44 8.22 33.67 -1.03
N LEU A 45 9.01 34.42 -1.79
CA LEU A 45 9.54 33.99 -3.09
C LEU A 45 10.52 32.82 -2.95
N GLU A 46 11.42 32.85 -1.96
CA GLU A 46 12.34 31.74 -1.66
C GLU A 46 11.58 30.48 -1.24
N ALA A 47 10.60 30.62 -0.34
CA ALA A 47 9.79 29.52 0.12
C ALA A 47 8.94 28.91 -1.02
N TRP A 48 8.45 29.74 -1.94
CA TRP A 48 7.76 29.28 -3.14
C TRP A 48 8.68 28.50 -4.07
N ALA A 49 9.88 29.00 -4.35
CA ALA A 49 10.86 28.29 -5.17
C ALA A 49 11.24 26.93 -4.56
N ALA A 50 11.40 26.85 -3.24
CA ALA A 50 11.64 25.59 -2.54
C ALA A 50 10.47 24.60 -2.68
N THR A 51 9.23 25.07 -2.60
CA THR A 51 8.03 24.25 -2.81
C THR A 51 7.96 23.71 -4.24
N VAL A 52 8.19 24.55 -5.25
CA VAL A 52 8.21 24.13 -6.66
C VAL A 52 9.32 23.10 -6.90
N ALA A 53 10.53 23.34 -6.39
CA ALA A 53 11.63 22.37 -6.49
C ALA A 53 11.32 21.03 -5.79
N ALA A 54 10.57 21.06 -4.68
CA ALA A 54 10.11 19.84 -4.03
C ALA A 54 9.07 19.08 -4.87
N GLN A 55 8.15 19.78 -5.55
CA GLN A 55 7.21 19.18 -6.49
C GLN A 55 7.93 18.52 -7.67
N GLU A 56 8.93 19.19 -8.24
CA GLU A 56 9.77 18.62 -9.32
C GLU A 56 10.47 17.34 -8.86
N ARG A 57 11.08 17.35 -7.67
CA ARG A 57 11.75 16.16 -7.11
C ARG A 57 10.79 15.02 -6.84
N LEU A 58 9.59 15.31 -6.35
CA LEU A 58 8.54 14.32 -6.18
C LEU A 58 8.21 13.67 -7.53
N MET A 59 7.97 14.47 -8.56
CA MET A 59 7.63 13.97 -9.89
C MET A 59 8.75 13.13 -10.49
N MET A 60 10.01 13.58 -10.42
CA MET A 60 11.16 12.79 -10.85
C MET A 60 11.27 11.46 -10.08
N SER A 61 10.99 11.46 -8.78
CA SER A 61 11.06 10.24 -7.97
C SER A 61 9.94 9.25 -8.35
N VAL A 62 8.74 9.76 -8.63
CA VAL A 62 7.60 8.97 -9.11
C VAL A 62 7.91 8.38 -10.48
N GLU A 63 8.45 9.16 -11.42
CA GLU A 63 8.86 8.68 -12.74
C GLU A 63 9.96 7.61 -12.66
N GLN A 64 10.83 7.71 -11.65
CA GLN A 64 11.84 6.70 -11.35
C GLN A 64 11.28 5.47 -10.62
N GLY A 65 9.97 5.35 -10.41
CA GLY A 65 9.35 4.18 -9.79
C GLY A 65 9.41 4.16 -8.26
N LEU A 66 9.46 5.33 -7.60
CA LEU A 66 9.43 5.40 -6.12
C LEU A 66 8.20 4.67 -5.53
N VAL A 67 7.02 4.89 -6.12
CA VAL A 67 5.77 4.34 -5.61
C VAL A 67 5.78 2.81 -5.70
N ASP A 68 6.17 2.27 -6.84
CA ASP A 68 6.20 0.82 -7.07
C ASP A 68 7.19 0.14 -6.10
N ARG A 69 8.39 0.71 -5.91
CA ARG A 69 9.36 0.19 -4.93
C ARG A 69 8.82 0.18 -3.50
N VAL A 70 8.03 1.17 -3.11
CA VAL A 70 7.44 1.22 -1.76
C VAL A 70 6.39 0.12 -1.60
N VAL A 71 5.61 -0.17 -2.65
CA VAL A 71 4.69 -1.30 -2.66
C VAL A 71 5.45 -2.63 -2.56
N GLU A 72 6.47 -2.83 -3.39
CA GLU A 72 7.28 -4.07 -3.41
C GLU A 72 8.00 -4.35 -2.08
N THR A 73 8.41 -3.30 -1.36
CA THR A 73 9.14 -3.42 -0.09
C THR A 73 8.24 -3.27 1.14
N SER A 74 6.91 -3.24 0.95
CA SER A 74 5.95 -3.06 2.04
C SER A 74 6.06 -4.21 3.06
N PRO A 75 6.42 -3.93 4.31
CA PRO A 75 6.66 -4.99 5.29
C PRO A 75 5.33 -5.60 5.75
N LEU A 76 5.21 -6.91 5.65
CA LEU A 76 4.07 -7.63 6.24
C LEU A 76 4.25 -7.70 7.76
N ASP A 77 3.25 -7.17 8.47
CA ASP A 77 3.24 -7.22 9.93
C ASP A 77 2.90 -8.66 10.39
N PRO A 78 3.77 -9.35 11.14
CA PRO A 78 3.49 -10.69 11.64
C PRO A 78 2.28 -10.73 12.57
N GLU A 79 1.85 -9.58 13.13
CA GLU A 79 0.61 -9.52 13.90
C GLU A 79 -0.63 -9.86 13.07
N PHE A 80 -0.60 -9.65 11.75
CA PHE A 80 -1.69 -10.06 10.87
C PHE A 80 -1.92 -11.57 10.87
N ALA A 81 -0.91 -12.38 11.21
CA ALA A 81 -1.05 -13.83 11.34
C ALA A 81 -1.95 -14.25 12.52
N LYS A 82 -2.11 -13.40 13.54
CA LYS A 82 -2.91 -13.72 14.75
C LYS A 82 -4.40 -13.83 14.43
N ASP A 83 -4.87 -13.08 13.45
CA ASP A 83 -6.28 -13.08 13.02
C ASP A 83 -6.57 -14.14 11.95
N LEU A 84 -5.51 -14.79 11.43
CA LEU A 84 -5.59 -15.82 10.41
C LEU A 84 -5.78 -17.19 11.04
N HIS A 85 -6.77 -17.93 10.55
CA HIS A 85 -7.10 -19.27 11.01
C HIS A 85 -7.03 -20.23 9.83
N CYS A 86 -6.67 -21.50 10.09
CA CYS A 86 -6.62 -22.53 9.07
C CYS A 86 -8.03 -23.03 8.72
N GLU A 87 -8.78 -22.21 7.99
CA GLU A 87 -10.18 -22.43 7.58
C GLU A 87 -10.29 -22.84 6.10
N GLY A 88 -9.18 -23.26 5.49
CA GLY A 88 -9.07 -23.61 4.07
C GLY A 88 -8.19 -22.64 3.27
N LEU A 89 -7.56 -23.15 2.19
CA LEU A 89 -6.57 -22.41 1.42
C LEU A 89 -7.12 -21.13 0.79
N SER A 90 -8.34 -21.18 0.24
CA SER A 90 -8.95 -20.04 -0.44
C SER A 90 -9.27 -18.88 0.52
N LEU A 91 -9.83 -19.19 1.68
CA LEU A 91 -10.15 -18.20 2.71
C LEU A 91 -8.88 -17.64 3.35
N LEU A 92 -7.87 -18.50 3.58
CA LEU A 92 -6.57 -18.08 4.10
C LEU A 92 -5.85 -17.14 3.12
N ALA A 93 -5.79 -17.50 1.83
CA ALA A 93 -5.23 -16.65 0.78
C ALA A 93 -5.97 -15.30 0.67
N THR A 94 -7.29 -15.30 0.83
CA THR A 94 -8.09 -14.06 0.82
C THR A 94 -7.77 -13.15 1.99
N LYS A 95 -7.70 -13.70 3.20
CA LYS A 95 -7.37 -12.91 4.39
C LYS A 95 -5.90 -12.46 4.37
N ALA A 96 -4.97 -13.29 3.88
CA ALA A 96 -3.57 -12.94 3.69
C ALA A 96 -3.38 -11.81 2.68
N HIS A 97 -4.06 -11.87 1.52
CA HIS A 97 -4.09 -10.77 0.56
C HIS A 97 -4.62 -9.47 1.18
N GLY A 98 -5.70 -9.53 1.95
CA GLY A 98 -6.21 -8.37 2.69
C GLY A 98 -5.20 -7.79 3.68
N ALA A 99 -4.40 -8.62 4.34
CA ALA A 99 -3.28 -8.17 5.18
C ALA A 99 -2.17 -7.50 4.35
N GLY A 100 -1.84 -8.06 3.18
CA GLY A 100 -0.92 -7.46 2.22
C GLY A 100 -1.37 -6.08 1.76
N VAL A 101 -2.64 -5.94 1.36
CA VAL A 101 -3.21 -4.64 0.94
C VAL A 101 -3.13 -3.62 2.06
N LYS A 102 -3.42 -4.00 3.31
CA LYS A 102 -3.27 -3.11 4.47
C LYS A 102 -1.83 -2.68 4.71
N SER A 103 -0.87 -3.59 4.51
CA SER A 103 0.56 -3.25 4.60
C SER A 103 0.98 -2.24 3.53
N VAL A 104 0.54 -2.46 2.29
CA VAL A 104 0.76 -1.51 1.18
C VAL A 104 0.15 -0.16 1.49
N ASP A 105 -1.10 -0.12 1.94
CA ASP A 105 -1.78 1.11 2.33
C ASP A 105 -1.01 1.84 3.44
N ARG A 106 -0.54 1.12 4.47
CA ARG A 106 0.25 1.71 5.55
C ARG A 106 1.58 2.29 5.05
N SER A 107 2.23 1.61 4.11
CA SER A 107 3.54 2.03 3.57
C SER A 107 3.42 3.24 2.66
N LEU A 108 2.38 3.29 1.84
CA LEU A 108 2.10 4.42 0.96
C LEU A 108 1.54 5.65 1.70
N TRP A 109 1.01 5.48 2.93
CA TRP A 109 0.40 6.58 3.69
C TRP A 109 1.35 7.77 3.90
N GLY A 110 2.61 7.51 4.23
CA GLY A 110 3.59 8.57 4.43
C GLY A 110 3.81 9.42 3.16
N LEU A 111 3.74 8.82 1.97
CA LEU A 111 3.83 9.54 0.70
C LEU A 111 2.57 10.38 0.44
N VAL A 112 1.39 9.85 0.77
CA VAL A 112 0.12 10.57 0.66
C VAL A 112 0.12 11.81 1.57
N GLU A 113 0.56 11.67 2.83
CA GLU A 113 0.67 12.80 3.76
C GLU A 113 1.61 13.89 3.25
N GLN A 114 2.78 13.50 2.74
CA GLN A 114 3.75 14.43 2.18
C GLN A 114 3.21 15.16 0.96
N LEU A 115 2.54 14.45 0.05
CA LEU A 115 1.91 15.04 -1.14
C LEU A 115 0.82 16.06 -0.75
N LEU A 116 -0.05 15.69 0.18
CA LEU A 116 -1.12 16.56 0.67
C LEU A 116 -0.57 17.80 1.40
N ALA A 117 0.47 17.63 2.20
CA ALA A 117 1.15 18.74 2.87
C ALA A 117 1.78 19.70 1.85
N LEU A 118 2.46 19.17 0.84
CA LEU A 118 3.10 19.94 -0.21
C LEU A 118 2.08 20.73 -1.04
N GLU A 119 0.98 20.10 -1.45
CA GLU A 119 -0.16 20.75 -2.11
C GLU A 119 -0.74 21.89 -1.28
N LYS A 120 -0.96 21.66 0.02
CA LYS A 120 -1.54 22.66 0.92
C LYS A 120 -0.60 23.86 1.10
N ILE A 121 0.69 23.63 1.23
CA ILE A 121 1.73 24.67 1.31
C ILE A 121 1.75 25.47 0.01
N ALA A 122 1.77 24.80 -1.14
CA ALA A 122 1.77 25.44 -2.46
C ALA A 122 0.54 26.35 -2.63
N ARG A 123 -0.68 25.85 -2.39
CA ARG A 123 -1.92 26.65 -2.49
C ARG A 123 -1.94 27.83 -1.50
N PHE A 124 -1.31 27.70 -0.35
CA PHE A 124 -1.19 28.81 0.60
C PHE A 124 -0.23 29.88 0.07
N GLN A 125 0.99 29.49 -0.32
CA GLN A 125 2.01 30.40 -0.85
C GLN A 125 1.56 31.09 -2.14
N GLU A 126 0.91 30.37 -3.05
CA GLU A 126 0.39 30.94 -4.29
C GLU A 126 -0.64 32.05 -4.02
N ARG A 127 -1.54 31.84 -3.05
CA ARG A 127 -2.50 32.89 -2.63
C ARG A 127 -1.80 34.12 -2.07
N GLN A 128 -0.74 33.92 -1.27
CA GLN A 128 0.06 35.02 -0.71
C GLN A 128 0.82 35.79 -1.80
N LEU A 129 1.39 35.09 -2.78
CA LEU A 129 2.05 35.72 -3.93
C LEU A 129 1.04 36.56 -4.74
N ARG A 130 -0.14 36.01 -5.02
CA ARG A 130 -1.22 36.72 -5.72
C ARG A 130 -1.69 37.95 -4.95
N SER A 131 -1.89 37.86 -3.63
CA SER A 131 -2.30 39.01 -2.81
C SER A 131 -1.26 40.13 -2.79
N LYS A 132 0.03 39.77 -2.83
CA LYS A 132 1.15 40.71 -2.86
C LYS A 132 1.57 41.12 -4.28
N GLN A 133 0.86 40.65 -5.31
CA GLN A 133 1.15 40.90 -6.73
C GLN A 133 2.58 40.48 -7.14
N LEU A 134 3.16 39.52 -6.44
CA LEU A 134 4.48 38.98 -6.70
C LEU A 134 4.41 37.93 -7.81
N LYS A 135 5.36 37.98 -8.75
CA LYS A 135 5.50 36.98 -9.82
C LYS A 135 6.44 35.86 -9.37
N GLY A 136 5.87 34.71 -9.01
CA GLY A 136 6.63 33.49 -8.73
C GLY A 136 6.88 32.64 -9.99
N VAL A 137 7.69 31.60 -9.82
CA VAL A 137 7.87 30.52 -10.83
C VAL A 137 6.55 29.75 -11.00
N THR A 138 6.30 29.16 -12.17
CA THR A 138 5.12 28.34 -12.40
C THR A 138 5.13 27.10 -11.51
N GLN A 139 3.99 26.79 -10.88
CA GLN A 139 3.82 25.59 -10.07
C GLN A 139 3.93 24.33 -10.95
N VAL A 140 4.53 23.26 -10.40
CA VAL A 140 4.53 21.95 -11.04
C VAL A 140 3.30 21.15 -10.62
N PRO A 141 2.50 20.62 -11.58
CA PRO A 141 1.34 19.81 -11.25
C PRO A 141 1.75 18.47 -10.63
N VAL A 142 1.04 18.03 -9.60
CA VAL A 142 1.30 16.75 -8.90
C VAL A 142 0.35 15.62 -9.32
N ASP A 143 -0.46 15.83 -10.37
CA ASP A 143 -1.46 14.86 -10.86
C ASP A 143 -0.84 13.51 -11.23
N GLY A 144 0.40 13.51 -11.73
CA GLY A 144 1.13 12.29 -12.03
C GLY A 144 1.48 11.50 -10.78
N ALA A 145 1.84 12.18 -9.68
CA ALA A 145 2.07 11.53 -8.39
C ALA A 145 0.79 10.94 -7.79
N VAL A 146 -0.32 11.69 -7.83
CA VAL A 146 -1.66 11.19 -7.44
C VAL A 146 -2.05 9.97 -8.27
N THR A 147 -1.78 10.03 -9.57
CA THR A 147 -2.06 8.94 -10.50
C THR A 147 -1.23 7.68 -10.23
N ALA A 148 0.05 7.84 -9.93
CA ALA A 148 0.93 6.73 -9.60
C ALA A 148 0.49 6.05 -8.29
N LEU A 149 0.22 6.84 -7.24
CA LEU A 149 -0.29 6.34 -5.96
C LEU A 149 -1.60 5.58 -6.14
N TYR A 150 -2.55 6.13 -6.91
CA TYR A 150 -3.80 5.45 -7.23
C TYR A 150 -3.56 4.12 -7.94
N ARG A 151 -2.75 4.12 -9.00
CA ARG A 151 -2.50 2.91 -9.81
C ARG A 151 -1.87 1.81 -8.96
N ALA A 152 -0.84 2.14 -8.18
CA ALA A 152 -0.13 1.17 -7.37
C ALA A 152 -1.05 0.56 -6.29
N ALA A 153 -1.79 1.41 -5.58
CA ALA A 153 -2.70 0.98 -4.53
C ALA A 153 -3.89 0.17 -5.07
N ALA A 154 -4.45 0.59 -6.22
CA ALA A 154 -5.53 -0.14 -6.89
C ALA A 154 -5.06 -1.47 -7.48
N GLY A 155 -3.85 -1.52 -8.05
CA GLY A 155 -3.22 -2.73 -8.56
C GLY A 155 -2.98 -3.75 -7.44
N ALA A 156 -2.39 -3.31 -6.33
CA ALA A 156 -2.18 -4.15 -5.14
C ALA A 156 -3.51 -4.72 -4.57
N ALA A 157 -4.57 -3.92 -4.55
CA ALA A 157 -5.89 -4.34 -4.09
C ALA A 157 -6.63 -5.25 -5.08
N ASN A 158 -6.24 -5.27 -6.35
CA ASN A 158 -6.90 -6.05 -7.39
C ASN A 158 -6.20 -7.40 -7.60
N PRO A 159 -6.80 -8.54 -7.22
CA PRO A 159 -6.20 -9.86 -7.40
C PRO A 159 -6.09 -10.33 -8.85
N ALA A 160 -6.78 -9.67 -9.78
CA ALA A 160 -6.65 -9.94 -11.21
C ALA A 160 -5.47 -9.16 -11.83
N ASP A 161 -4.93 -8.17 -11.11
CA ASP A 161 -3.70 -7.48 -11.51
C ASP A 161 -2.49 -8.33 -11.12
N PRO A 162 -1.43 -8.42 -11.96
CA PRO A 162 -0.21 -9.13 -11.62
C PRO A 162 0.38 -8.70 -10.27
N SER A 163 0.27 -7.41 -9.92
CA SER A 163 0.79 -6.86 -8.67
C SER A 163 -0.01 -7.35 -7.46
N GLY A 164 -1.34 -7.41 -7.58
CA GLY A 164 -2.20 -7.92 -6.52
C GLY A 164 -2.09 -9.43 -6.36
N LEU A 165 -1.89 -10.18 -7.45
CA LEU A 165 -1.62 -11.62 -7.39
C LEU A 165 -0.27 -11.92 -6.71
N ALA A 166 0.79 -11.19 -7.08
CA ALA A 166 2.10 -11.30 -6.44
C ALA A 166 2.01 -10.98 -4.95
N LEU A 167 1.33 -9.89 -4.58
CA LEU A 167 1.10 -9.51 -3.18
C LEU A 167 0.34 -10.59 -2.41
N ALA A 168 -0.69 -11.19 -3.00
CA ALA A 168 -1.44 -12.28 -2.38
C ALA A 168 -0.55 -13.51 -2.13
N ALA A 169 0.30 -13.85 -3.10
CA ALA A 169 1.24 -14.96 -2.99
C ALA A 169 2.30 -14.70 -1.90
N ASP A 170 2.94 -13.54 -1.91
CA ASP A 170 3.95 -13.17 -0.91
C ASP A 170 3.36 -13.10 0.49
N ALA A 171 2.13 -12.57 0.62
CA ALA A 171 1.42 -12.54 1.89
C ALA A 171 1.06 -13.93 2.41
N LEU A 172 0.70 -14.85 1.51
CA LEU A 172 0.43 -16.24 1.86
C LEU A 172 1.72 -16.97 2.27
N ASP A 173 2.83 -16.75 1.58
CA ASP A 173 4.15 -17.30 1.92
C ASP A 173 4.60 -16.83 3.32
N ALA A 174 4.41 -15.56 3.63
CA ALA A 174 4.82 -14.99 4.91
C ALA A 174 3.90 -15.35 6.09
N LEU A 175 2.58 -15.28 5.90
CA LEU A 175 1.61 -15.40 7.00
C LEU A 175 1.04 -16.82 7.12
N GLY A 176 0.94 -17.53 6.00
CA GLY A 176 0.34 -18.85 5.89
C GLY A 176 0.95 -19.90 6.84
N PRO A 177 2.29 -20.08 6.87
CA PRO A 177 2.93 -21.02 7.78
C PRO A 177 2.69 -20.72 9.26
N THR A 178 2.48 -19.46 9.63
CA THR A 178 2.17 -19.09 11.02
C THR A 178 0.69 -19.37 11.35
N ALA A 179 -0.21 -19.09 10.40
CA ALA A 179 -1.65 -19.28 10.55
C ALA A 179 -2.09 -20.76 10.45
N CYS A 180 -1.44 -21.53 9.59
CA CYS A 180 -1.66 -22.95 9.42
C CYS A 180 -0.32 -23.72 9.41
N PRO A 181 0.30 -23.90 10.58
CA PRO A 181 1.62 -24.52 10.66
C PRO A 181 1.59 -25.97 10.17
N ALA A 182 2.66 -26.35 9.48
CA ALA A 182 2.94 -27.75 9.17
C ALA A 182 2.98 -28.59 10.46
N PRO A 183 2.63 -29.90 10.39
CA PRO A 183 2.79 -30.79 11.52
C PRO A 183 4.24 -30.91 12.00
N ALA A 184 4.41 -31.34 13.25
CA ALA A 184 5.73 -31.53 13.85
C ALA A 184 6.64 -32.42 12.99
N GLY A 185 7.86 -31.95 12.73
CA GLY A 185 8.83 -32.63 11.86
C GLY A 185 8.82 -32.19 10.39
N CYS A 186 7.86 -31.36 10.00
CA CYS A 186 7.76 -30.78 8.67
C CYS A 186 7.88 -29.25 8.71
N LYS A 187 8.12 -28.64 7.56
CA LYS A 187 8.27 -27.18 7.40
C LYS A 187 7.14 -26.61 6.55
N GLY A 188 6.92 -25.30 6.71
CA GLY A 188 5.96 -24.55 5.91
C GLY A 188 4.53 -24.59 6.44
N MET A 189 3.58 -24.45 5.52
CA MET A 189 2.15 -24.39 5.76
C MET A 189 1.49 -25.74 5.49
N ARG A 190 0.53 -26.14 6.31
CA ARG A 190 -0.33 -27.31 6.05
C ARG A 190 -1.45 -26.94 5.06
N LEU A 191 -1.59 -27.72 3.99
CA LEU A 191 -2.58 -27.51 2.93
C LEU A 191 -3.81 -28.41 3.08
N ALA A 192 -3.62 -29.69 3.41
CA ALA A 192 -4.69 -30.66 3.54
C ALA A 192 -4.32 -31.79 4.51
N ASN A 193 -5.32 -32.37 5.17
CA ASN A 193 -5.19 -33.61 5.92
C ASN A 193 -5.70 -34.78 5.07
N ALA A 194 -4.84 -35.78 4.84
CA ALA A 194 -5.25 -37.06 4.27
C ALA A 194 -5.05 -38.18 5.30
N SER A 195 -5.75 -39.30 5.11
CA SER A 195 -5.72 -40.47 6.01
C SER A 195 -4.32 -41.08 6.19
N PHE A 196 -3.37 -40.72 5.34
CA PHE A 196 -2.01 -41.27 5.26
C PHE A 196 -0.91 -40.21 5.46
N GLY A 197 -1.26 -38.97 5.81
CA GLY A 197 -0.31 -37.88 6.05
C GLY A 197 -0.89 -36.50 5.76
N ALA A 198 -0.22 -35.44 6.22
CA ALA A 198 -0.59 -34.08 5.87
C ALA A 198 0.18 -33.65 4.61
N TRP A 199 -0.43 -32.83 3.76
CA TRP A 199 0.27 -32.16 2.67
C TRP A 199 0.73 -30.80 3.14
N VAL A 200 2.00 -30.47 2.90
CA VAL A 200 2.62 -29.22 3.33
C VAL A 200 3.28 -28.51 2.14
N SER A 201 3.47 -27.21 2.25
CA SER A 201 4.23 -26.42 1.29
C SER A 201 5.06 -25.37 2.03
N GLU A 202 6.34 -25.27 1.69
CA GLU A 202 7.22 -24.21 2.21
C GLU A 202 6.88 -22.85 1.56
N ASP A 203 6.44 -22.87 0.30
CA ASP A 203 6.11 -21.68 -0.51
C ASP A 203 4.68 -21.76 -1.07
N PRO A 204 3.64 -21.69 -0.21
CA PRO A 204 2.24 -21.87 -0.64
C PRO A 204 1.73 -20.81 -1.64
N GLY A 205 2.39 -19.66 -1.76
CA GLY A 205 2.11 -18.60 -2.72
C GLY A 205 2.36 -19.02 -4.17
N GLU A 206 3.25 -19.99 -4.41
CA GLU A 206 3.48 -20.57 -5.74
C GLU A 206 2.20 -21.22 -6.32
N LEU A 207 1.31 -21.71 -5.45
CA LEU A 207 -0.01 -22.21 -5.87
C LEU A 207 -0.87 -21.11 -6.49
N LEU A 208 -0.73 -19.86 -6.03
CA LEU A 208 -1.43 -18.70 -6.58
C LEU A 208 -0.77 -18.21 -7.88
N ARG A 209 0.56 -18.30 -7.97
CA ARG A 209 1.32 -17.98 -9.19
C ARG A 209 1.11 -19.02 -10.31
N GLY A 210 0.52 -20.16 -9.97
CA GLY A 210 0.06 -21.17 -10.91
C GLY A 210 1.08 -22.26 -11.22
N SER A 211 2.06 -22.42 -10.35
CA SER A 211 3.04 -23.52 -10.38
C SER A 211 2.33 -24.87 -10.21
N ASP A 212 2.89 -25.91 -10.83
CA ASP A 212 2.34 -27.26 -10.76
C ASP A 212 2.31 -27.74 -9.31
N LEU A 213 1.19 -28.35 -8.90
CA LEU A 213 0.98 -28.76 -7.51
C LEU A 213 2.05 -29.73 -7.01
N LYS A 214 2.56 -30.60 -7.88
CA LYS A 214 3.64 -31.57 -7.58
C LYS A 214 4.97 -30.92 -7.20
N ASP A 215 5.22 -29.69 -7.67
CA ASP A 215 6.48 -28.98 -7.48
C ASP A 215 6.48 -28.15 -6.19
N VAL A 216 5.28 -27.82 -5.70
CA VAL A 216 5.06 -26.92 -4.55
C VAL A 216 4.63 -27.67 -3.29
N VAL A 217 4.01 -28.84 -3.45
CA VAL A 217 3.36 -29.57 -2.37
C VAL A 217 4.12 -30.86 -2.06
N THR A 218 4.50 -31.01 -0.79
CA THR A 218 5.23 -32.19 -0.32
C THR A 218 4.44 -32.96 0.74
N PRO A 219 4.51 -34.29 0.72
CA PRO A 219 3.85 -35.11 1.73
C PRO A 219 4.64 -35.07 3.05
N CYS A 220 4.00 -34.61 4.11
CA CYS A 220 4.48 -34.72 5.48
C CYS A 220 4.10 -36.09 6.04
N THR A 221 4.90 -37.11 5.75
CA THR A 221 4.73 -38.47 6.30
C THR A 221 5.75 -38.74 7.40
N GLY A 222 5.26 -39.11 8.58
CA GLY A 222 6.08 -39.82 9.55
C GLY A 222 6.32 -41.24 9.02
N HIS A 223 7.45 -41.48 8.36
CA HIS A 223 7.91 -42.81 7.94
C HIS A 223 6.94 -43.66 7.06
N GLY A 224 6.45 -43.11 5.94
CA GLY A 224 5.72 -43.87 4.90
C GLY A 224 6.56 -44.08 3.62
N SER A 225 6.46 -45.26 3.01
CA SER A 225 7.24 -45.67 1.83
C SER A 225 6.96 -44.79 0.60
N MET A 226 8.03 -44.29 -0.04
CA MET A 226 8.00 -43.45 -1.26
C MET A 226 7.27 -44.09 -2.46
N LYS A 227 7.05 -45.42 -2.45
CA LYS A 227 6.29 -46.14 -3.48
C LYS A 227 4.78 -45.87 -3.42
N ASP A 228 4.19 -45.72 -2.24
CA ASP A 228 2.76 -45.49 -2.09
C ASP A 228 2.38 -44.04 -2.48
N LEU A 229 3.34 -43.12 -2.28
CA LEU A 229 3.26 -41.71 -2.70
C LEU A 229 3.30 -41.55 -4.23
N LEU A 230 4.18 -42.30 -4.92
CA LEU A 230 4.31 -42.23 -6.38
C LEU A 230 3.08 -42.77 -7.12
N SER A 231 2.37 -43.77 -6.58
CA SER A 231 1.09 -44.24 -7.15
C SER A 231 -0.05 -43.24 -6.98
N LEU A 232 -0.03 -42.44 -5.92
CA LEU A 232 -1.10 -41.49 -5.62
C LEU A 232 -0.95 -40.18 -6.41
N VAL A 233 0.28 -39.69 -6.55
CA VAL A 233 0.59 -38.55 -7.44
C VAL A 233 0.22 -38.90 -8.87
N LYS A 234 0.49 -40.14 -9.32
CA LYS A 234 0.06 -40.63 -10.64
C LYS A 234 -1.46 -40.70 -10.80
N ALA A 235 -2.18 -41.16 -9.77
CA ALA A 235 -3.65 -41.20 -9.79
C ALA A 235 -4.31 -39.79 -9.77
N TRP A 236 -3.61 -38.79 -9.22
CA TRP A 236 -4.05 -37.40 -9.22
C TRP A 236 -3.71 -36.67 -10.53
N ASP A 237 -2.56 -36.99 -11.13
CA ASP A 237 -2.11 -36.50 -12.45
C ASP A 237 -2.90 -37.12 -13.62
N ASP A 238 -3.36 -38.37 -13.48
CA ASP A 238 -4.16 -39.09 -14.49
C ASP A 238 -5.68 -38.80 -14.42
N GLY A 239 -6.14 -37.89 -13.54
CA GLY A 239 -7.55 -37.49 -13.43
C GLY A 239 -8.53 -38.62 -13.08
N LEU A 240 -8.02 -39.74 -12.55
CA LEU A 240 -8.74 -41.02 -12.43
C LEU A 240 -9.42 -41.23 -11.08
N ILE A 241 -9.35 -40.26 -10.17
CA ILE A 241 -10.20 -40.21 -8.99
C ILE A 241 -11.06 -38.96 -9.11
N SER A 242 -12.28 -39.12 -9.62
CA SER A 242 -13.28 -38.07 -9.52
C SER A 242 -13.51 -37.74 -8.04
N ALA A 243 -13.82 -36.47 -7.74
CA ALA A 243 -14.20 -36.03 -6.39
C ALA A 243 -15.34 -36.86 -5.77
N GLU A 244 -16.01 -37.72 -6.55
CA GLU A 244 -17.03 -38.68 -6.16
C GLU A 244 -16.50 -39.93 -5.41
N GLU A 245 -15.30 -40.43 -5.75
CA GLU A 245 -14.78 -41.68 -5.16
C GLU A 245 -14.03 -41.44 -3.82
N VAL A 246 -13.54 -40.23 -3.60
CA VAL A 246 -13.04 -39.80 -2.27
C VAL A 246 -14.20 -39.57 -1.28
N ARG A 247 -15.42 -39.27 -1.79
CA ARG A 247 -16.63 -39.08 -0.95
C ARG A 247 -17.12 -40.35 -0.26
N GLN A 248 -16.74 -41.55 -0.73
CA GLN A 248 -17.22 -42.80 -0.15
C GLN A 248 -16.41 -43.35 1.03
N MET A 249 -15.27 -42.75 1.40
CA MET A 249 -14.45 -43.30 2.50
C MET A 249 -14.49 -42.57 3.84
N HIS A 250 -15.00 -41.34 3.97
CA HIS A 250 -15.36 -40.80 5.29
C HIS A 250 -16.40 -39.68 5.18
N HIS A 251 -17.54 -39.88 5.82
CA HIS A 251 -18.52 -38.84 6.08
C HIS A 251 -17.95 -37.79 7.07
N ILE A 252 -18.12 -36.50 6.71
CA ILE A 252 -17.83 -35.26 7.47
C ILE A 252 -16.31 -34.92 7.40
N ASP A 253 -15.83 -34.03 6.55
CA ASP A 253 -16.27 -32.65 6.32
C ASP A 253 -16.21 -32.27 4.83
N LYS A 254 -17.16 -31.45 4.37
CA LYS A 254 -17.28 -31.02 2.97
C LYS A 254 -16.32 -29.85 2.71
N ASP A 255 -15.78 -29.81 1.49
CA ASP A 255 -15.06 -28.67 0.87
C ASP A 255 -13.52 -28.74 0.73
N ALA A 256 -12.96 -29.94 0.57
CA ALA A 256 -11.63 -30.06 -0.06
C ALA A 256 -11.79 -30.13 -1.59
N HIS A 257 -11.81 -28.97 -2.26
CA HIS A 257 -11.72 -28.89 -3.73
C HIS A 257 -10.23 -28.80 -4.12
N SER A 258 -9.79 -29.65 -5.05
CA SER A 258 -8.57 -29.37 -5.81
C SER A 258 -8.77 -28.04 -6.52
N CYS A 259 -7.78 -27.14 -6.46
CA CYS A 259 -7.96 -25.79 -6.98
C CYS A 259 -7.84 -25.78 -8.51
N ASP A 260 -8.95 -26.05 -9.20
CA ASP A 260 -9.08 -25.93 -10.66
C ASP A 260 -9.33 -24.47 -11.11
N GLU A 261 -9.66 -24.28 -12.39
CA GLU A 261 -10.05 -22.99 -12.98
C GLU A 261 -11.27 -22.34 -12.28
N GLN A 262 -12.14 -23.17 -11.69
CA GLN A 262 -13.31 -22.75 -10.92
C GLN A 262 -12.93 -22.27 -9.51
N CYS A 263 -11.95 -22.89 -8.86
CA CYS A 263 -11.34 -22.39 -7.64
C CYS A 263 -10.57 -21.09 -7.88
N ARG A 264 -9.78 -20.98 -8.97
CA ARG A 264 -9.14 -19.72 -9.34
C ARG A 264 -10.16 -18.61 -9.54
N SER A 265 -11.24 -18.85 -10.29
CA SER A 265 -12.28 -17.84 -10.50
C SER A 265 -13.04 -17.48 -9.22
N GLN A 266 -13.37 -18.44 -8.34
CA GLN A 266 -13.95 -18.15 -7.03
C GLN A 266 -12.99 -17.40 -6.11
N LEU A 267 -11.69 -17.74 -6.14
CA LEU A 267 -10.65 -17.03 -5.41
C LEU A 267 -10.51 -15.59 -5.92
N THR A 268 -10.49 -15.37 -7.24
CA THR A 268 -10.50 -14.03 -7.84
C THR A 268 -11.74 -13.23 -7.43
N ILE A 269 -12.92 -13.86 -7.39
CA ILE A 269 -14.17 -13.22 -6.94
C ILE A 269 -14.13 -12.86 -5.44
N HIS A 270 -13.62 -13.74 -4.58
CA HIS A 270 -13.50 -13.49 -3.15
C HIS A 270 -12.42 -12.45 -2.80
N LEU A 271 -11.28 -12.51 -3.50
CA LEU A 271 -10.19 -11.55 -3.37
C LEU A 271 -10.59 -10.14 -3.88
N ALA A 272 -11.47 -10.04 -4.88
CA ALA A 272 -11.91 -8.76 -5.46
C ALA A 272 -12.76 -7.89 -4.51
N SER A 273 -13.06 -8.37 -3.30
CA SER A 273 -13.78 -7.62 -2.28
C SER A 273 -12.90 -6.64 -1.49
N GLN A 274 -11.57 -6.74 -1.58
CA GLN A 274 -10.66 -5.86 -0.83
C GLN A 274 -10.56 -4.48 -1.48
N ARG A 275 -10.67 -3.44 -0.65
CA ARG A 275 -10.55 -2.05 -1.09
C ARG A 275 -9.35 -1.41 -0.42
N SER A 276 -8.49 -0.79 -1.21
CA SER A 276 -7.42 0.07 -0.71
C SER A 276 -8.01 1.42 -0.29
N ILE A 277 -7.70 1.84 0.93
CA ILE A 277 -8.08 3.16 1.47
C ILE A 277 -7.36 4.25 0.68
N ILE A 278 -6.11 4.01 0.29
CA ILE A 278 -5.34 4.98 -0.50
C ILE A 278 -5.89 5.12 -1.91
N ALA A 279 -6.30 4.02 -2.56
CA ALA A 279 -6.96 4.09 -3.85
C ALA A 279 -8.24 4.95 -3.80
N GLU A 280 -9.08 4.75 -2.76
CA GLU A 280 -10.28 5.58 -2.56
C GLU A 280 -9.94 7.04 -2.25
N ALA A 281 -8.90 7.30 -1.45
CA ALA A 281 -8.46 8.64 -1.13
C ALA A 281 -7.92 9.39 -2.36
N MET A 282 -7.11 8.73 -3.20
CA MET A 282 -6.57 9.33 -4.43
C MET A 282 -7.66 9.61 -5.47
N LEU A 283 -8.70 8.76 -5.55
CA LEU A 283 -9.86 9.03 -6.41
C LEU A 283 -10.60 10.31 -6.03
N LYS A 284 -10.66 10.66 -4.74
CA LYS A 284 -11.31 11.90 -4.28
C LYS A 284 -10.48 13.16 -4.52
N LEU A 285 -9.18 13.00 -4.79
CA LEU A 285 -8.26 14.11 -5.07
C LEU A 285 -8.13 14.43 -6.56
N ARG A 286 -8.57 13.52 -7.44
CA ARG A 286 -8.73 13.74 -8.88
C ARG A 286 -10.04 14.48 -9.17
#